data_AF-A0A5B6ZGK5-F1
#
_entry.id   AF-A0A5B6ZGK5-F1
#
_cell.length_a   1.000
_cell.length_b   1.000
_cell.length_c   1.000
_cell.angle_alpha   90.00
_cell.angle_beta   90.00
_cell.angle_gamma   90.00
#
_symmetry.space_group_name_H-M   'P 1'
#
loop_
_entity.id
_entity.type
_entity.pdbx_description
1 polymer ?
#
loop_
_entity_poly.entity_id
_entity_poly.type
_entity_poly.pdbx_seq_one_letter_code
_entity_poly.pdbx_strand_id
1 'polypeptide(L)'
;LTGEVKPIEREVGDSIPGGARNLDGMMIVKAKKTWNESMLSRIVQLTEEAQLSKPKLQRWLDKFGESYSKVVVVLSVAVAFIGPFLFKWPFISTSVCRGSIYRALGFMVAASPCALAVAPLAYATAIS
;
A
#
# COMPACT_ATOMS: atom_id res chain seq x y z
N LEU A 1 23.34 -6.96 -17.41
CA LEU A 1 22.54 -5.90 -18.06
C LEU A 1 21.52 -6.51 -19.03
N THR A 2 21.93 -7.32 -20.00
CA THR A 2 21.02 -8.02 -20.93
C THR A 2 20.57 -9.40 -20.43
N GLY A 3 21.29 -10.00 -19.47
CA GLY A 3 20.99 -11.34 -18.95
C GLY A 3 21.52 -12.48 -19.83
N GLU A 4 22.17 -12.16 -20.96
CA GLU A 4 22.79 -13.15 -21.83
C GLU A 4 24.18 -13.55 -21.32
N VAL A 5 24.46 -14.86 -21.36
CA VAL A 5 25.75 -15.45 -20.96
C VAL A 5 26.79 -15.29 -22.07
N LYS A 6 26.35 -15.24 -23.33
CA LYS A 6 27.25 -15.14 -24.48
C LYS A 6 27.78 -13.70 -24.64
N PRO A 7 29.09 -13.51 -24.78
CA PRO A 7 29.65 -12.22 -25.14
C PRO A 7 29.10 -11.75 -26.49
N ILE A 8 28.73 -10.47 -26.55
CA ILE A 8 28.28 -9.83 -27.79
C ILE A 8 29.47 -9.07 -28.34
N GLU A 9 29.89 -9.42 -29.56
CA GLU A 9 30.90 -8.67 -30.31
C GLU A 9 30.34 -7.31 -30.71
N ARG A 10 31.17 -6.27 -30.61
CA ARG A 10 30.79 -4.88 -30.91
C ARG A 10 31.82 -4.24 -31.78
N GLU A 11 31.36 -3.56 -32.82
CA GLU A 11 32.21 -2.89 -33.81
C GLU A 11 32.19 -1.36 -33.65
N VAL A 12 33.00 -0.68 -34.46
CA VAL A 12 33.12 0.77 -34.46
C VAL A 12 31.80 1.40 -34.87
N GLY A 13 31.16 2.11 -33.92
CA GLY A 13 29.88 2.78 -34.12
C GLY A 13 28.79 2.31 -33.15
N ASP A 14 28.95 1.10 -32.59
CA ASP A 14 27.98 0.52 -31.68
C ASP A 14 27.90 1.24 -30.33
N SER A 15 26.68 1.31 -29.78
CA SER A 15 26.45 1.85 -28.44
C SER A 15 26.63 0.80 -27.36
N ILE A 16 27.58 1.02 -26.46
CA ILE A 16 27.87 0.14 -25.32
C ILE A 16 27.13 0.64 -24.09
N PRO A 17 26.34 -0.20 -23.40
CA PRO A 17 25.67 0.20 -22.18
C PRO A 17 26.68 0.40 -21.05
N GLY A 18 26.48 1.46 -20.25
CA GLY A 18 27.31 1.71 -19.07
C GLY A 18 27.22 0.54 -18.08
N GLY A 19 28.37 -0.02 -17.70
CA GLY A 19 28.49 -1.22 -16.87
C GLY A 19 28.76 -2.53 -17.62
N ALA A 20 28.95 -2.48 -18.95
CA ALA A 20 29.45 -3.64 -19.70
C ALA A 20 30.91 -3.96 -19.32
N ARG A 21 31.25 -5.25 -19.27
CA ARG A 21 32.62 -5.72 -19.01
C ARG A 21 33.28 -6.07 -20.34
N ASN A 22 34.41 -5.43 -20.63
CA ASN A 22 35.25 -5.88 -21.74
C ASN A 22 35.92 -7.21 -21.36
N LEU A 23 35.86 -8.20 -22.24
CA LEU A 23 36.45 -9.52 -22.02
C LEU A 23 37.75 -9.68 -22.78
N ASP A 24 37.80 -9.19 -24.02
CA ASP A 24 38.93 -9.43 -24.92
C ASP A 24 39.25 -8.19 -25.76
N GLY A 25 40.54 -7.96 -26.00
CA GLY A 25 41.04 -6.82 -26.77
C GLY A 25 41.04 -5.46 -26.07
N MET A 26 41.55 -4.45 -26.78
CA MET A 26 41.58 -3.04 -26.35
C MET A 26 40.51 -2.26 -27.11
N MET A 27 39.66 -1.53 -26.38
CA MET A 27 38.61 -0.69 -26.95
C MET A 27 38.79 0.76 -26.51
N ILE A 28 38.76 1.68 -27.48
CA ILE A 28 38.70 3.13 -27.20
C ILE A 28 37.24 3.54 -27.34
N VAL A 29 36.63 3.95 -26.22
CA VAL A 29 35.22 4.32 -26.17
C VAL A 29 35.07 5.81 -25.87
N LYS A 30 34.17 6.47 -26.59
CA LYS A 30 33.78 7.85 -26.30
C LYS A 30 32.54 7.85 -25.42
N ALA A 31 32.63 8.45 -24.24
CA ALA A 31 31.47 8.63 -23.36
C ALA A 31 30.44 9.53 -24.06
N LYS A 32 29.29 8.96 -24.43
CA LYS A 32 28.15 9.69 -25.03
C LYS A 32 27.20 10.28 -23.99
N LYS A 33 27.17 9.72 -22.78
CA LYS A 33 26.20 10.03 -21.71
C LYS A 33 26.90 10.13 -20.36
N THR A 34 26.43 11.04 -19.52
CA THR A 34 26.89 11.22 -18.13
C THR A 34 26.33 10.14 -17.22
N TRP A 35 26.89 9.98 -16.02
CA TRP A 35 26.50 8.95 -15.03
C TRP A 35 24.98 8.89 -14.78
N ASN A 36 24.33 10.04 -14.67
CA ASN A 36 22.90 10.16 -14.39
C ASN A 36 22.00 9.65 -15.54
N GLU A 37 22.54 9.55 -16.75
CA GLU A 37 21.85 9.01 -17.93
C GLU A 37 22.31 7.58 -18.28
N SER A 38 23.12 6.97 -17.42
CA SER A 38 23.61 5.61 -17.61
C SER A 38 22.48 4.59 -17.39
N MET A 39 22.59 3.45 -18.08
CA MET A 39 21.65 2.35 -17.90
C MET A 39 21.60 1.84 -16.45
N LEU A 40 22.74 1.86 -15.75
CA LEU A 40 22.80 1.48 -14.33
C LEU A 40 22.03 2.45 -13.44
N SER A 41 22.22 3.76 -13.61
CA SER A 41 21.48 4.77 -12.84
C SER A 41 19.96 4.65 -13.05
N ARG A 42 19.54 4.37 -14.28
CA ARG A 42 18.13 4.12 -14.59
C ARG A 42 17.57 2.87 -13.92
N ILE A 43 18.36 1.78 -13.84
CA ILE A 43 17.95 0.57 -13.12
C ILE A 43 17.78 0.88 -11.63
N VAL A 44 18.72 1.61 -11.01
CA VAL A 44 18.63 1.99 -9.60
C VAL A 44 17.37 2.83 -9.33
N GLN A 45 17.12 3.85 -10.14
CA GLN A 45 15.90 4.68 -10.02
C GLN A 45 14.63 3.83 -10.15
N LEU A 46 14.55 2.95 -11.16
CA LEU A 46 13.38 2.08 -11.34
C LEU A 46 13.18 1.12 -10.16
N THR A 47 14.26 0.59 -9.58
CA THR A 47 14.15 -0.26 -8.39
C THR A 47 13.71 0.52 -7.16
N GLU A 48 14.20 1.75 -6.98
CA GLU A 48 13.83 2.60 -5.85
C GLU A 48 12.36 3.05 -5.95
N GLU A 49 11.91 3.48 -7.14
CA GLU A 49 10.51 3.78 -7.41
C GLU A 49 9.60 2.57 -7.16
N ALA A 50 10.03 1.36 -7.54
CA ALA A 50 9.28 0.13 -7.29
C ALA A 50 9.15 -0.18 -5.79
N GLN A 51 10.22 0.03 -5.00
CA GLN A 51 10.22 -0.16 -3.54
C GLN A 51 9.35 0.88 -2.82
N LEU A 52 9.38 2.14 -3.28
CA LEU A 52 8.56 3.23 -2.72
C LEU A 52 7.07 3.09 -3.08
N SER A 53 6.75 2.30 -4.10
CA SER A 53 5.36 2.08 -4.50
C SER A 53 4.62 1.27 -3.43
N LYS A 54 3.60 1.89 -2.80
CA LYS A 54 2.77 1.21 -1.79
C LYS A 54 2.24 -0.12 -2.35
N PRO A 55 2.33 -1.25 -1.61
CA PRO A 55 1.79 -2.53 -2.05
C PRO A 55 0.32 -2.42 -2.48
N LYS A 56 -0.04 -3.13 -3.56
CA LYS A 56 -1.43 -3.16 -4.06
C LYS A 56 -2.42 -3.59 -2.95
N LEU A 57 -2.00 -4.53 -2.10
CA LEU A 57 -2.79 -5.03 -0.97
C LEU A 57 -3.06 -3.95 0.09
N GLN A 58 -2.05 -3.14 0.41
CA GLN A 58 -2.20 -2.05 1.39
C GLN A 58 -3.20 -1.00 0.90
N ARG A 59 -3.12 -0.61 -0.39
CA ARG A 59 -4.10 0.31 -1.00
C ARG A 59 -5.52 -0.24 -1.03
N TRP A 60 -5.67 -1.56 -1.18
CA TRP A 60 -6.98 -2.22 -1.13
C TRP A 60 -7.54 -2.22 0.29
N LEU A 61 -6.74 -2.61 1.28
CA LEU A 61 -7.12 -2.56 2.70
C LEU A 61 -7.53 -1.16 3.14
N ASP A 62 -6.77 -0.12 2.76
CA ASP A 62 -7.10 1.28 3.07
C ASP A 62 -8.47 1.67 2.49
N LYS A 63 -8.75 1.33 1.23
CA LYS A 63 -10.04 1.62 0.59
C LYS A 63 -11.21 0.86 1.24
N PHE A 64 -11.00 -0.39 1.60
CA PHE A 64 -12.01 -1.20 2.30
C PHE A 64 -12.28 -0.65 3.70
N GLY A 65 -11.24 -0.29 4.45
CA GLY A 65 -11.37 0.32 5.77
C GLY A 65 -12.11 1.66 5.74
N GLU A 66 -11.82 2.50 4.74
CA GLU A 66 -12.50 3.79 4.57
C GLU A 66 -13.99 3.61 4.26
N SER A 67 -14.35 2.70 3.35
CA SER A 67 -15.76 2.41 3.05
C SER A 67 -16.50 1.80 4.23
N TYR A 68 -15.87 0.83 4.91
CA TYR A 68 -16.43 0.15 6.07
C TYR A 68 -16.70 1.11 7.24
N SER A 69 -15.74 1.97 7.58
CA SER A 69 -15.90 2.95 8.66
C SER A 69 -17.04 3.94 8.38
N LYS A 70 -17.17 4.43 7.15
CA LYS A 70 -18.30 5.29 6.73
C LYS A 70 -19.64 4.57 6.90
N VAL A 71 -19.75 3.32 6.46
CA VAL A 71 -20.98 2.52 6.59
C VAL A 71 -21.33 2.30 8.06
N VAL A 72 -20.38 1.89 8.89
CA VAL A 72 -20.61 1.64 10.33
C VAL A 72 -21.07 2.91 11.06
N VAL A 73 -20.48 4.07 10.76
CA VAL A 73 -20.90 5.35 11.35
C VAL A 73 -22.32 5.70 10.95
N VAL A 74 -22.66 5.58 9.67
CA VAL A 74 -24.04 5.83 9.17
C VAL A 74 -25.04 4.88 9.83
N LEU A 75 -24.69 3.59 9.95
CA LEU A 75 -25.55 2.60 10.59
C LEU A 75 -25.72 2.87 12.08
N SER A 76 -24.66 3.27 12.78
CA SER A 76 -24.72 3.62 14.20
C SER A 76 -25.58 4.85 14.46
N VAL A 77 -25.47 5.88 13.61
CA VAL A 77 -26.36 7.07 13.66
C VAL A 77 -27.80 6.68 13.34
N ALA A 78 -28.02 5.84 12.32
CA ALA A 78 -29.35 5.35 11.99
C ALA A 78 -29.97 4.57 13.16
N VAL A 79 -29.22 3.70 13.84
CA VAL A 79 -29.67 2.99 15.06
C VAL A 79 -29.96 3.98 16.19
N ALA A 80 -29.12 5.01 16.36
CA ALA A 80 -29.32 6.05 17.37
C ALA A 80 -30.61 6.87 17.16
N PHE A 81 -31.01 7.11 15.90
CA PHE A 81 -32.23 7.84 15.55
C PHE A 81 -33.48 6.96 15.43
N ILE A 82 -33.36 5.72 14.95
CA ILE A 82 -34.46 4.76 14.78
C ILE A 82 -34.88 4.17 16.13
N GLY A 83 -33.94 3.93 17.06
CA GLY A 83 -34.23 3.41 18.40
C GLY A 83 -35.26 4.24 19.19
N PRO A 84 -35.10 5.58 19.28
CA PRO A 84 -36.08 6.46 19.92
C PRO A 84 -37.40 6.54 19.15
N PHE A 85 -37.35 6.55 17.81
CA PHE A 85 -38.52 6.78 16.96
C PHE A 85 -39.48 5.58 16.90
N LEU A 86 -38.95 4.35 16.89
CA LEU A 86 -39.77 3.14 16.80
C LEU A 86 -40.20 2.57 18.17
N PHE A 87 -39.42 2.80 19.23
CA PHE A 87 -39.60 2.13 20.52
C PHE A 87 -39.93 3.07 21.70
N LYS A 88 -40.02 4.40 21.51
CA LYS A 88 -40.23 5.40 22.58
C LYS A 88 -39.21 5.28 23.73
N TRP A 89 -37.94 4.99 23.40
CA TRP A 89 -36.89 4.86 24.40
C TRP A 89 -36.29 6.21 24.79
N PRO A 90 -36.01 6.45 26.09
CA PRO A 90 -35.40 7.70 26.53
C PRO A 90 -33.99 7.89 25.93
N PHE A 91 -33.68 9.12 25.51
CA PHE A 91 -32.37 9.51 24.98
C PHE A 91 -31.24 9.32 26.01
N ILE A 92 -31.53 9.53 27.29
CA ILE A 92 -30.58 9.43 28.39
C ILE A 92 -30.97 8.28 29.32
N SER A 93 -29.96 7.56 29.84
CA SER A 93 -30.15 6.47 30.80
C SER A 93 -31.08 6.92 31.95
N THR A 94 -32.26 6.32 32.01
CA THR A 94 -33.08 6.27 33.22
C THR A 94 -32.93 4.89 33.85
N SER A 95 -32.98 4.86 35.18
CA SER A 95 -32.66 3.78 36.13
C SER A 95 -33.27 2.39 35.87
N VAL A 96 -34.08 2.22 34.82
CA VAL A 96 -34.81 0.98 34.50
C VAL A 96 -34.52 0.45 33.08
N CYS A 97 -33.93 1.25 32.17
CA CYS A 97 -33.61 0.80 30.80
C CYS A 97 -32.31 1.44 30.27
N ARG A 98 -31.43 0.60 29.70
CA ARG A 98 -30.22 1.07 29.01
C ARG A 98 -30.62 1.95 27.82
N GLY A 99 -30.25 3.24 27.85
CA GLY A 99 -30.61 4.22 26.83
C GLY A 99 -30.05 3.89 25.44
N SER A 100 -30.71 4.42 24.39
CA SER A 100 -30.37 4.19 22.99
C SER A 100 -28.89 4.46 22.67
N ILE A 101 -28.32 5.49 23.30
CA ILE A 101 -26.91 5.88 23.16
C ILE A 101 -25.94 4.79 23.64
N TYR A 102 -26.26 4.06 24.71
CA TYR A 102 -25.38 2.98 25.21
C TYR A 102 -25.37 1.79 24.23
N ARG A 103 -26.49 1.51 23.57
CA ARG A 103 -26.58 0.48 22.52
C ARG A 103 -25.91 0.91 21.21
N ALA A 104 -26.05 2.17 20.82
CA ALA A 104 -25.34 2.71 19.64
C ALA A 104 -23.82 2.70 19.85
N LEU A 105 -23.33 3.11 21.03
CA LEU A 105 -21.92 3.01 21.40
C LEU A 105 -21.45 1.54 21.44
N GLY A 106 -22.24 0.64 22.03
CA GLY A 106 -21.94 -0.79 22.02
C GLY A 106 -21.86 -1.39 20.61
N PHE A 107 -22.76 -0.99 19.71
CA PHE A 107 -22.74 -1.41 18.32
C PHE A 107 -21.52 -0.84 17.58
N MET A 108 -21.16 0.41 17.84
CA MET A 108 -19.96 1.04 17.27
C MET A 108 -18.67 0.34 17.73
N VAL A 109 -18.60 -0.07 19.01
CA VAL A 109 -17.47 -0.83 19.55
C VAL A 109 -17.44 -2.25 18.96
N ALA A 110 -18.58 -2.93 18.88
CA ALA A 110 -18.67 -4.28 18.30
C ALA A 110 -18.34 -4.30 16.80
N ALA A 111 -18.66 -3.23 16.07
CA ALA A 111 -18.37 -3.06 14.66
C ALA A 111 -16.96 -2.51 14.38
N SER A 112 -16.12 -2.28 15.41
CA SER A 112 -14.77 -1.79 15.19
C SER A 112 -13.93 -2.84 14.45
N PRO A 113 -13.32 -2.52 13.29
CA PRO A 113 -12.55 -3.46 12.49
C PRO A 113 -11.14 -3.71 13.04
N CYS A 114 -10.99 -3.80 14.37
CA CYS A 114 -9.69 -3.94 15.06
C CYS A 114 -8.84 -5.07 14.47
N ALA A 115 -9.47 -6.19 14.08
CA ALA A 115 -8.77 -7.32 13.45
C ALA A 115 -8.24 -7.01 12.03
N LEU A 116 -8.96 -6.20 11.25
CA LEU A 116 -8.57 -5.83 9.89
C LEU A 116 -7.36 -4.88 9.89
N ALA A 117 -7.30 -3.98 10.86
CA ALA A 117 -6.21 -3.00 10.99
C ALA A 117 -4.85 -3.65 11.36
N VAL A 118 -4.85 -4.82 12.01
CA VAL A 118 -3.64 -5.53 12.44
C VAL A 118 -3.11 -6.49 11.36
N ALA A 119 -3.90 -6.80 10.34
CA ALA A 119 -3.50 -7.72 9.26
C ALA A 119 -2.17 -7.31 8.56
N PRO A 120 -1.91 -6.03 8.21
CA PRO A 120 -0.64 -5.63 7.60
C PRO A 120 0.57 -5.90 8.49
N LEU A 121 0.42 -5.73 9.81
CA LEU A 121 1.48 -5.96 10.79
C LEU A 121 1.80 -7.45 10.87
N ALA A 122 0.77 -8.31 10.87
CA ALA A 122 0.94 -9.76 10.87
C ALA A 122 1.68 -10.27 9.61
N TYR A 123 1.38 -9.70 8.43
CA TYR A 123 2.13 -10.02 7.21
C TYR A 123 3.60 -9.58 7.31
N ALA A 124 3.88 -8.38 7.82
CA ALA A 124 5.25 -7.92 8.00
C ALA A 124 6.06 -8.83 8.93
N THR A 125 5.46 -9.28 10.05
CA THR A 125 6.11 -10.18 11.00
C THR A 125 6.26 -11.62 10.51
N ALA A 126 5.45 -12.06 9.55
CA ALA A 126 5.55 -13.42 9.00
C ALA A 126 6.69 -13.57 7.99
N ILE A 127 7.18 -12.45 7.45
CA ILE A 127 8.25 -12.41 6.44
C ILE A 127 9.61 -12.10 7.09
N SER A 128 9.62 -11.45 8.27
CA SER A 128 10.81 -11.22 9.11
C SER A 128 11.21 -12.46 9.89
#